data_AF-T2J6Z1-F1
#
_entry.id   AF-T2J6Z1-F1
#
_cell.length_a   1.000
_cell.length_b   1.000
_cell.length_c   1.000
_cell.angle_alpha   90.00
_cell.angle_beta   90.00
_cell.angle_gamma   90.00
#
_symmetry.space_group_name_H-M   'P 1'
#
loop_
_entity.id
_entity.type
_entity.pdbx_description
1 polymer ?
#
loop_
_entity_poly.entity_id
_entity_poly.type
_entity_poly.pdbx_seq_one_letter_code
_entity_poly.pdbx_strand_id
1 'polypeptide(L)'
;MEKIQTIEQELEATKLAYLMTAQISQFKSGYLAKTAHELRSPLSSLMGLHQLILGDLCEDTQEEKEFLQQGFEAAKKLVAIIDRIVTISKIDYGKLSLLLKQFV
;
A
#
# COMPACT_ATOMS: atom_id res chain seq x y z
N MET A 1 -15.39 -7.45 -47.36
CA MET A 1 -13.98 -7.39 -46.92
C MET A 1 -13.75 -6.28 -45.90
N GLU A 2 -14.21 -5.06 -46.14
CA GLU A 2 -14.09 -3.91 -45.21
C GLU A 2 -14.65 -4.16 -43.78
N LYS A 3 -15.83 -4.80 -43.67
CA LYS A 3 -16.39 -5.21 -42.37
C LYS A 3 -15.53 -6.22 -41.61
N ILE A 4 -14.85 -7.12 -42.32
CA ILE A 4 -13.98 -8.14 -41.68
C ILE A 4 -12.74 -7.44 -41.12
N GLN A 5 -12.12 -6.54 -41.88
CA GLN A 5 -11.00 -5.71 -41.42
C GLN A 5 -11.35 -4.85 -40.20
N THR A 6 -12.55 -4.28 -40.18
CA THR A 6 -13.03 -3.46 -39.03
C THR A 6 -13.15 -4.32 -37.76
N ILE A 7 -13.73 -5.52 -37.88
CA ILE A 7 -13.87 -6.46 -36.76
C ILE A 7 -12.50 -6.94 -36.26
N GLU A 8 -11.55 -7.19 -37.15
CA GLU A 8 -10.19 -7.59 -36.78
C GLU A 8 -9.47 -6.50 -35.96
N GLN A 9 -9.62 -5.24 -36.36
CA GLN A 9 -9.07 -4.09 -35.63
C GLN A 9 -9.71 -3.91 -34.24
N GLU A 10 -11.05 -4.01 -34.16
CA GLU A 10 -11.77 -3.92 -32.88
C GLU A 10 -11.39 -5.08 -31.94
N LEU A 11 -11.20 -6.29 -32.48
CA LEU A 11 -10.77 -7.45 -31.73
C LEU A 11 -9.36 -7.26 -31.16
N GLU A 12 -8.44 -6.71 -31.94
CA GLU A 12 -7.08 -6.42 -31.49
C GLU A 12 -7.05 -5.33 -30.41
N ALA A 13 -7.79 -4.24 -30.60
CA ALA A 13 -7.94 -3.18 -29.60
C ALA A 13 -8.54 -3.70 -28.29
N THR A 14 -9.56 -4.54 -28.36
CA THR A 14 -10.20 -5.14 -27.18
C THR A 14 -9.25 -6.08 -26.44
N LYS A 15 -8.49 -6.90 -27.16
CA LYS A 15 -7.46 -7.78 -26.57
C LYS A 15 -6.40 -6.95 -25.84
N LEU A 16 -5.93 -5.86 -26.46
CA LEU A 16 -4.94 -4.98 -25.83
C LEU A 16 -5.50 -4.35 -24.55
N ALA A 17 -6.71 -3.80 -24.60
CA ALA A 17 -7.38 -3.22 -23.44
C ALA A 17 -7.60 -4.24 -22.31
N TYR A 18 -7.97 -5.48 -22.66
CA TYR A 18 -8.10 -6.58 -21.71
C TYR A 18 -6.77 -6.90 -21.04
N LEU A 19 -5.67 -7.04 -21.80
CA LEU A 19 -4.34 -7.33 -21.26
C LEU A 19 -3.86 -6.20 -20.32
N MET A 20 -4.07 -4.94 -20.70
CA MET A 20 -3.74 -3.79 -19.83
C MET A 20 -4.54 -3.82 -18.52
N THR A 21 -5.85 -4.10 -18.61
CA THR A 21 -6.72 -4.18 -17.43
C THR A 21 -6.32 -5.34 -16.51
N ALA A 22 -5.98 -6.49 -17.08
CA ALA A 22 -5.51 -7.65 -16.33
C ALA A 22 -4.20 -7.35 -15.58
N GLN A 23 -3.25 -6.67 -16.23
CA GLN A 23 -1.99 -6.26 -15.59
C GLN A 23 -2.22 -5.28 -14.44
N ILE A 24 -3.07 -4.27 -14.63
CA ILE A 24 -3.44 -3.31 -13.58
C ILE A 24 -4.10 -4.03 -12.41
N SER A 25 -5.02 -4.96 -12.68
CA SER A 25 -5.73 -5.72 -11.65
C SER A 25 -4.79 -6.61 -10.84
N GLN A 26 -3.82 -7.25 -11.52
CA GLN A 26 -2.78 -8.04 -10.87
C GLN A 26 -1.87 -7.18 -9.99
N PHE A 27 -1.45 -6.01 -10.50
CA PHE A 27 -0.66 -5.05 -9.75
C PHE A 27 -1.39 -4.58 -8.48
N LYS A 28 -2.67 -4.18 -8.59
CA LYS A 28 -3.47 -3.76 -7.43
C LYS A 28 -3.59 -4.86 -6.38
N SER A 29 -3.91 -6.07 -6.81
CA SER A 29 -4.02 -7.23 -5.91
C SER A 29 -2.69 -7.52 -5.20
N GLY A 30 -1.58 -7.53 -5.93
CA GLY A 30 -0.25 -7.74 -5.38
C GLY A 30 0.17 -6.63 -4.42
N TYR A 31 -0.12 -5.37 -4.76
CA TYR A 31 0.16 -4.22 -3.91
C TYR A 31 -0.62 -4.29 -2.58
N LEU A 32 -1.92 -4.59 -2.63
CA LEU A 32 -2.75 -4.74 -1.43
C LEU A 32 -2.28 -5.89 -0.54
N ALA A 33 -1.97 -7.05 -1.12
CA ALA A 33 -1.44 -8.18 -0.38
C ALA A 33 -0.13 -7.83 0.33
N LYS A 34 0.83 -7.26 -0.40
CA LYS A 34 2.11 -6.80 0.16
C LYS A 34 1.90 -5.79 1.29
N THR A 35 1.01 -4.83 1.10
CA THR A 35 0.74 -3.81 2.11
C THR A 35 0.09 -4.40 3.36
N ALA A 36 -0.81 -5.36 3.23
CA ALA A 36 -1.38 -6.09 4.36
C ALA A 36 -0.31 -6.84 5.16
N HIS A 37 0.68 -7.45 4.49
CA HIS A 37 1.82 -8.05 5.16
C HIS A 37 2.71 -7.02 5.87
N GLU A 38 2.97 -5.88 5.23
CA GLU A 38 3.74 -4.77 5.83
C GLU A 38 3.06 -4.18 7.07
N LEU A 39 1.72 -4.14 7.11
CA LEU A 39 0.97 -3.65 8.27
C LEU A 39 1.06 -4.58 9.49
N ARG A 40 1.13 -5.91 9.28
CA ARG A 40 1.15 -6.88 10.39
C ARG A 40 2.38 -6.71 11.28
N SER A 41 3.55 -6.49 10.71
CA SER A 41 4.80 -6.39 11.49
C SER A 41 4.80 -5.28 12.55
N PRO A 42 4.55 -3.99 12.22
CA PRO A 42 4.49 -2.94 13.22
C PRO A 42 3.31 -3.09 14.18
N LEU A 43 2.17 -3.63 13.72
CA LEU A 43 1.04 -3.91 14.61
C LEU A 43 1.39 -4.99 15.65
N SER A 44 2.00 -6.10 15.23
CA SER A 44 2.44 -7.16 16.13
C SER A 44 3.50 -6.67 17.12
N SER A 45 4.44 -5.83 16.68
CA SER A 45 5.41 -5.20 17.59
C SER A 45 4.72 -4.32 18.63
N LEU A 46 3.77 -3.49 18.21
CA LEU A 46 3.01 -2.63 19.13
C LEU A 46 2.22 -3.46 20.16
N MET A 47 1.51 -4.50 19.71
CA MET A 47 0.78 -5.40 20.60
C MET A 47 1.70 -6.10 21.60
N GLY A 48 2.85 -6.62 21.14
CA GLY A 48 3.81 -7.31 22.02
C GLY A 48 4.38 -6.39 23.10
N LEU A 49 4.78 -5.17 22.72
CA LEU A 49 5.27 -4.18 23.68
C LEU A 49 4.21 -3.81 24.73
N HIS A 50 2.96 -3.62 24.31
CA HIS A 50 1.87 -3.34 25.24
C HIS A 50 1.55 -4.54 26.14
N GLN A 51 1.66 -5.78 25.64
CA GLN A 51 1.50 -6.97 26.47
C GLN A 51 2.55 -7.07 27.57
N LEU A 52 3.80 -6.69 27.28
CA LEU A 52 4.88 -6.64 28.28
C LEU A 52 4.59 -5.59 29.36
N ILE A 53 4.19 -4.39 28.96
CA ILE A 53 3.86 -3.30 29.89
C ILE A 53 2.64 -3.67 30.75
N LEU A 54 1.54 -4.09 30.12
CA LEU A 54 0.30 -4.44 30.84
C LEU A 54 0.44 -5.68 31.73
N GLY A 55 1.45 -6.52 31.47
CA GLY A 55 1.75 -7.70 32.27
C GLY A 55 2.70 -7.43 33.44
N ASP A 56 3.07 -6.17 33.69
CA ASP A 56 4.11 -5.78 34.66
C ASP A 56 5.43 -6.56 34.44
N LEU A 57 5.77 -6.83 33.17
CA LEU A 57 6.95 -7.61 32.76
C LEU A 57 8.16 -6.75 32.39
N CYS A 58 8.12 -5.45 32.70
CA CYS A 58 9.27 -4.56 32.53
C CYS A 58 10.15 -4.62 33.78
N GLU A 59 11.47 -4.61 33.60
CA GLU A 59 12.46 -4.63 34.68
C GLU A 59 12.39 -3.36 35.54
N ASP A 60 12.17 -2.20 34.91
CA ASP A 60 12.00 -0.92 35.57
C ASP A 60 11.16 0.09 34.74
N THR A 61 10.95 1.28 35.31
CA THR A 61 10.22 2.37 34.66
C THR A 61 10.94 2.93 33.43
N GLN A 62 12.25 2.73 33.30
CA GLN A 62 13.01 3.18 32.14
C GLN A 62 12.74 2.26 30.95
N GLU A 63 12.74 0.94 31.14
CA GLU A 63 12.37 -0.03 30.12
C GLU A 63 10.92 0.14 29.66
N GLU A 64 9.99 0.41 30.60
CA GLU A 64 8.59 0.70 30.26
C GLU A 64 8.47 1.89 29.29
N LYS A 65 9.22 2.98 29.56
CA LYS A 65 9.27 4.16 28.66
C LYS A 65 9.87 3.83 27.30
N GLU A 66 10.89 2.98 27.26
CA GLU A 66 11.50 2.54 26.02
C GLU A 66 10.51 1.72 25.17
N PHE A 67 9.75 0.82 25.80
CA PHE A 67 8.71 0.07 25.11
C PHE A 67 7.57 0.97 24.60
N LEU A 68 7.15 1.96 25.40
CA LEU A 68 6.17 2.97 24.94
C LEU A 68 6.70 3.76 23.74
N GLN A 69 7.98 4.17 23.76
CA GLN A 69 8.60 4.90 22.65
C GLN A 69 8.70 4.03 21.39
N GLN A 70 9.07 2.75 21.53
CA GLN A 70 9.09 1.80 20.42
C GLN A 70 7.68 1.59 19.84
N GLY A 71 6.66 1.48 20.71
CA GLY A 71 5.26 1.38 20.32
C GLY A 71 4.79 2.62 19.55
N PHE A 72 5.19 3.80 19.98
CA PHE A 72 4.89 5.05 19.27
C PHE A 72 5.53 5.11 17.88
N GLU A 73 6.79 4.68 17.73
CA GLU A 73 7.43 4.60 16.42
C GLU A 73 6.79 3.53 15.52
N ALA A 74 6.31 2.41 16.07
CA ALA A 74 5.52 1.42 15.33
C ALA A 74 4.18 2.00 14.84
N ALA A 75 3.49 2.81 15.66
CA ALA A 75 2.27 3.51 15.26
C ALA A 75 2.53 4.51 14.12
N LYS A 76 3.63 5.27 14.18
CA LYS A 76 4.03 6.16 13.07
C LYS A 76 4.28 5.40 11.77
N LYS A 77 4.92 4.23 11.83
CA LYS A 77 5.11 3.36 10.66
C LYS A 77 3.78 2.89 10.07
N LEU A 78 2.81 2.52 10.92
CA LEU A 78 1.45 2.16 10.47
C LEU A 78 0.79 3.32 9.71
N VAL A 79 0.84 4.53 10.26
CA VAL A 79 0.28 5.73 9.60
C VAL A 79 0.93 5.94 8.23
N ALA A 80 2.25 5.86 8.13
CA ALA A 80 2.95 6.01 6.86
C ALA A 80 2.54 4.96 5.81
N ILE A 81 2.25 3.72 6.23
CA ILE A 81 1.74 2.68 5.32
C ILE A 81 0.32 3.03 4.85
N ILE A 82 -0.55 3.48 5.76
CA ILE A 82 -1.92 3.91 5.42
C ILE A 82 -1.88 5.08 4.41
N ASP A 83 -1.03 6.08 4.65
CA ASP A 83 -0.88 7.23 3.75
C ASP A 83 -0.41 6.82 2.34
N ARG A 84 0.47 5.81 2.24
CA ARG A 84 0.88 5.23 0.95
C ARG A 84 -0.31 4.61 0.21
N ILE A 85 -1.17 3.85 0.91
CA ILE A 85 -2.39 3.26 0.32
C ILE A 85 -3.31 4.35 -0.22
N VAL A 86 -3.54 5.41 0.57
CA VAL A 86 -4.38 6.55 0.18
C VAL A 86 -3.79 7.28 -1.02
N THR A 87 -2.47 7.47 -1.06
CA THR A 87 -1.78 8.15 -2.17
C THR A 87 -1.93 7.36 -3.47
N ILE A 88 -1.74 6.05 -3.43
CA ILE A 88 -1.91 5.18 -4.61
C ILE A 88 -3.37 5.13 -5.07
N SER A 89 -4.31 5.10 -4.13
CA SER A 89 -5.73 5.20 -4.46
C SER A 89 -6.06 6.50 -5.20
N LYS A 90 -5.41 7.63 -4.85
CA LYS A 90 -5.59 8.92 -5.53
C LYS A 90 -4.98 8.97 -6.94
N ILE A 91 -3.88 8.25 -7.18
CA ILE A 91 -3.25 8.15 -8.50
C ILE A 91 -4.21 7.47 -9.50
N ASP A 92 -4.89 6.41 -9.07
CA ASP A 92 -5.86 5.67 -9.90
C ASP A 92 -7.08 6.51 -10.34
N TYR A 93 -7.48 7.53 -9.58
CA TYR A 93 -8.58 8.43 -9.93
C TYR A 93 -8.16 9.62 -10.82
N GLY A 94 -6.94 9.62 -11.38
CA GLY A 94 -6.46 10.67 -12.29
C GLY A 94 -6.27 12.03 -11.63
N LYS A 95 -6.24 12.11 -10.28
CA LYS A 95 -6.11 13.37 -9.53
C LYS A 95 -4.66 13.78 -9.23
N LEU A 96 -3.69 12.91 -9.50
CA LEU A 96 -2.30 13.33 -9.52
C LEU A 96 -2.00 13.87 -10.93
N SER A 97 -2.43 15.11 -11.18
CA SER A 97 -1.85 15.92 -12.26
C SER A 97 -0.34 15.83 -12.09
N LEU A 98 0.32 15.13 -13.01
CA LEU A 98 1.77 15.01 -13.08
C LEU A 98 2.38 16.40 -12.86
N LEU A 99 2.88 16.65 -11.65
CA LEU A 99 3.90 17.66 -11.41
C LEU A 99 5.21 17.11 -11.98
N LEU A 100 5.21 16.82 -13.28
CA LEU A 100 6.41 16.90 -14.09
C LEU A 100 6.75 18.39 -14.11
N LYS A 101 7.38 18.86 -13.02
CA LYS A 101 8.20 20.06 -13.09
C LYS A 101 9.17 19.80 -14.22
N GLN A 102 8.97 20.51 -15.33
CA GLN A 102 10.01 20.71 -16.34
C GLN A 102 11.26 21.11 -15.57
N PHE A 103 12.27 20.25 -15.62
CA PHE A 103 13.63 20.69 -15.38
C PHE A 103 13.96 21.62 -16.54
N VAL A 104 13.83 22.92 -16.28
CA VAL A 104 14.50 23.98 -17.05
C VAL A 104 15.89 24.13 -16.48
#